data_AF-A0A4R2DHI0-F1
#
_entry.id   AF-A0A4R2DHI0-F1
#
_cell.length_a   1.000
_cell.length_b   1.000
_cell.length_c   1.000
_cell.angle_alpha   90.00
_cell.angle_beta   90.00
_cell.angle_gamma   90.00
#
_symmetry.space_group_name_H-M   'P 1'
#
loop_
_entity.id
_entity.type
_entity.pdbx_description
1 polymer ?
#
loop_
_entity_poly.entity_id
_entity_poly.type
_entity_poly.pdbx_seq_one_letter_code
_entity_poly.pdbx_strand_id
1 'polypeptide(L)'
;MAAQSYNVIAELDAPFDEDTAEQLLDPIADYSGAAGRSELGHTEVVFTLPAQTLRQATTTALAILETYRWPLRSLRVLPTDDYDRLVDAIDVPPLVSVQEAADQLGISRQGVLKAITTGSLPAIRVGSTWIVRESAVRARAQRSA
;
A
#
# COMPACT_ATOMS: atom_id res chain seq x y z
N MET A 1 2.74 30.93 -13.47
CA MET A 1 2.20 30.32 -12.23
C MET A 1 3.37 29.62 -11.55
N ALA A 2 3.45 29.65 -10.22
CA ALA A 2 4.51 28.93 -9.51
C ALA A 2 4.30 27.41 -9.67
N ALA A 3 5.40 26.65 -9.71
CA ALA A 3 5.31 25.19 -9.69
C ALA A 3 4.81 24.75 -8.30
N GLN A 4 3.89 23.78 -8.28
CA GLN A 4 3.43 23.09 -7.08
C GLN A 4 3.67 21.59 -7.22
N SER A 5 3.66 20.89 -6.09
CA SER A 5 3.87 19.44 -6.06
C SER A 5 2.56 18.69 -6.28
N TYR A 6 2.66 17.59 -7.02
CA TYR A 6 1.57 16.66 -7.26
C TYR A 6 2.02 15.24 -6.92
N ASN A 7 1.21 14.53 -6.15
CA ASN A 7 1.39 13.11 -5.91
C ASN A 7 0.70 12.32 -7.02
N VAL A 8 1.44 11.40 -7.59
CA VAL A 8 0.97 10.41 -8.55
C VAL A 8 0.86 9.08 -7.83
N ILE A 9 -0.27 8.42 -8.01
CA ILE A 9 -0.56 7.08 -7.52
C ILE A 9 -0.99 6.25 -8.73
N ALA A 10 -0.21 5.24 -9.07
CA ALA A 10 -0.44 4.44 -10.25
C ALA A 10 -0.38 2.95 -9.93
N GLU A 11 -1.41 2.21 -10.32
CA GLU A 11 -1.41 0.76 -10.22
C GLU A 11 -0.94 0.13 -11.52
N LEU A 12 -0.09 -0.88 -11.42
CA LEU A 12 0.53 -1.57 -12.55
C LEU A 12 0.18 -3.06 -12.54
N ASP A 13 0.15 -3.63 -13.75
CA ASP A 13 0.00 -5.07 -14.00
C ASP A 13 1.29 -5.86 -13.77
N ALA A 14 1.94 -5.61 -12.63
CA ALA A 14 3.23 -6.18 -12.27
C ALA A 14 3.11 -7.20 -11.13
N PRO A 15 3.96 -8.25 -11.09
CA PRO A 15 4.22 -8.97 -9.86
C PRO A 15 4.88 -8.03 -8.83
N PHE A 16 4.83 -8.40 -7.55
CA PHE A 16 5.53 -7.67 -6.48
C PHE A 16 6.31 -8.69 -5.66
N ASP A 17 7.56 -8.86 -6.05
CA ASP A 17 8.60 -9.68 -5.44
C ASP A 17 9.91 -8.86 -5.34
N GLU A 18 10.94 -9.43 -4.72
CA GLU A 18 12.20 -8.72 -4.43
C GLU A 18 12.89 -8.21 -5.71
N ASP A 19 12.91 -9.02 -6.77
CA ASP A 19 13.53 -8.66 -8.06
C ASP A 19 12.75 -7.58 -8.81
N THR A 20 11.42 -7.56 -8.67
CA THR A 20 10.55 -6.59 -9.36
C THR A 20 10.51 -5.26 -8.64
N ALA A 21 10.73 -5.22 -7.32
CA ALA A 21 10.69 -4.00 -6.53
C ALA A 21 11.72 -2.95 -6.99
N GLU A 22 12.95 -3.35 -7.31
CA GLU A 22 13.99 -2.44 -7.80
C GLU A 22 13.62 -1.84 -9.16
N GLN A 23 13.15 -2.67 -10.09
CA GLN A 23 12.69 -2.24 -11.41
C GLN A 23 11.48 -1.30 -11.35
N LEU A 24 10.67 -1.39 -10.30
CA LEU A 24 9.56 -0.48 -10.07
C LEU A 24 10.02 0.91 -9.62
N LEU A 25 11.17 1.00 -8.94
CA LEU A 25 11.70 2.25 -8.41
C LEU A 25 12.53 3.02 -9.44
N ASP A 26 13.21 2.33 -10.37
CA ASP A 26 14.13 2.96 -11.32
C ASP A 26 13.54 4.16 -12.09
N PRO A 27 12.34 4.08 -12.71
CA PRO A 27 11.78 5.22 -13.46
C PRO A 27 11.38 6.42 -12.60
N ILE A 28 11.25 6.22 -11.29
CA ILE A 28 10.73 7.21 -10.35
C ILE A 28 11.77 7.62 -9.29
N ALA A 29 13.02 7.19 -9.44
CA ALA A 29 14.09 7.43 -8.48
C ALA A 29 14.31 8.93 -8.20
N ASP A 30 14.23 9.76 -9.25
CA ASP A 30 14.41 11.22 -9.15
C ASP A 30 13.18 11.95 -8.56
N TYR A 31 12.08 11.24 -8.31
CA TYR A 31 10.78 11.80 -7.90
C TYR A 31 10.37 11.40 -6.49
N SER A 32 11.34 11.01 -5.65
CA SER A 32 11.09 10.48 -4.29
C SER A 32 10.06 9.35 -4.31
N GLY A 33 10.18 8.47 -5.30
CA GLY A 33 9.20 7.41 -5.56
C GLY A 33 9.27 6.26 -4.56
N ALA A 34 8.15 5.58 -4.39
CA ALA A 34 7.99 4.35 -3.62
C ALA A 34 7.16 3.34 -4.42
N ALA A 35 7.39 2.05 -4.17
CA ALA A 35 6.61 0.95 -4.74
C ALA A 35 6.02 0.10 -3.61
N GLY A 36 4.81 -0.42 -3.81
CA GLY A 36 4.07 -1.15 -2.80
C GLY A 36 2.91 -1.95 -3.37
N ARG A 37 1.99 -2.32 -2.48
CA ARG A 37 0.70 -2.93 -2.82
C ARG A 37 -0.42 -1.96 -2.49
N SER A 38 -1.31 -1.69 -3.44
CA SER A 38 -2.52 -0.90 -3.19
C SER A 38 -3.52 -1.69 -2.32
N GLU A 39 -4.57 -1.02 -1.85
CA GLU A 39 -5.67 -1.69 -1.12
C GLU A 39 -6.42 -2.73 -1.98
N LEU A 40 -6.31 -2.67 -3.32
CA LEU A 40 -6.85 -3.68 -4.23
C LEU A 40 -5.90 -4.89 -4.41
N GLY A 41 -4.73 -4.85 -3.77
CA GLY A 41 -3.68 -5.86 -3.90
C GLY A 41 -2.87 -5.76 -5.20
N HIS A 42 -3.09 -4.72 -6.01
CA HIS A 42 -2.29 -4.45 -7.20
C HIS A 42 -0.93 -3.88 -6.81
N THR A 43 0.05 -4.05 -7.69
CA THR A 43 1.33 -3.36 -7.54
C THR A 43 1.08 -1.87 -7.76
N GLU A 44 1.58 -1.03 -6.87
CA GLU A 44 1.38 0.41 -6.90
C GLU A 44 2.74 1.12 -6.87
N VAL A 45 2.85 2.19 -7.64
CA VAL A 45 3.94 3.16 -7.52
C VAL A 45 3.37 4.52 -7.14
N VAL A 46 4.03 5.16 -6.18
CA VAL A 46 3.69 6.49 -5.69
C VAL A 46 4.90 7.39 -5.83
N PHE A 47 4.76 8.55 -6.46
CA PHE A 47 5.86 9.49 -6.63
C PHE A 47 5.35 10.93 -6.72
N THR A 48 6.26 11.89 -6.49
CA THR A 48 5.90 13.32 -6.43
C THR A 48 6.58 14.07 -7.56
N LEU A 49 5.83 14.89 -8.29
CA LEU A 49 6.36 15.67 -9.40
C LEU A 49 5.99 17.15 -9.28
N PRO A 50 6.90 18.06 -9.67
CA PRO A 50 6.60 19.49 -9.77
C PRO A 50 5.85 19.78 -11.08
N ALA A 51 4.74 20.51 -11.01
CA ALA A 51 4.02 20.99 -12.19
C ALA A 51 3.28 22.30 -11.92
N GLN A 52 2.95 23.04 -12.97
CA GLN A 52 2.16 24.27 -12.88
C GLN A 52 0.66 24.00 -12.93
N THR A 53 0.25 22.84 -13.46
CA THR A 53 -1.17 22.47 -13.63
C THR A 53 -1.35 20.97 -13.48
N LEU A 54 -2.57 20.54 -13.14
CA LEU A 54 -2.94 19.13 -13.07
C LEU A 54 -2.77 18.46 -14.44
N ARG A 55 -3.12 19.16 -15.53
CA ARG A 55 -2.92 18.65 -16.90
C ARG A 55 -1.45 18.32 -17.17
N GLN A 56 -0.55 19.25 -16.85
CA GLN A 56 0.89 19.04 -17.01
C GLN A 56 1.35 17.87 -16.14
N ALA A 57 0.94 17.84 -14.87
CA ALA A 57 1.26 16.76 -13.94
C ALA A 57 0.85 15.39 -14.49
N THR A 58 -0.38 15.27 -14.99
CA THR A 58 -0.90 14.02 -15.59
C THR A 58 -0.15 13.64 -16.86
N THR A 59 0.15 14.59 -17.75
CA THR A 59 0.92 14.28 -18.97
C THR A 59 2.34 13.80 -18.65
N THR A 60 3.02 14.46 -17.71
CA THR A 60 4.36 14.04 -17.26
C THR A 60 4.31 12.67 -16.56
N ALA A 61 3.32 12.46 -15.69
CA ALA A 61 3.12 11.16 -15.03
C ALA A 61 2.93 10.03 -16.05
N LEU A 62 2.08 10.22 -17.06
CA LEU A 62 1.86 9.23 -18.12
C LEU A 62 3.15 8.94 -18.91
N ALA A 63 3.92 9.97 -19.27
CA ALA A 63 5.18 9.78 -19.99
C ALA A 63 6.21 8.97 -19.17
N ILE A 64 6.28 9.18 -17.85
CA ILE A 64 7.11 8.36 -16.95
C ILE A 64 6.54 6.94 -16.88
N LEU A 65 5.22 6.80 -16.71
CA LEU A 65 4.58 5.50 -16.56
C LEU A 65 4.67 4.63 -17.82
N GLU A 66 4.77 5.24 -19.00
CA GLU A 66 5.01 4.56 -20.28
C GLU A 66 6.39 3.88 -20.37
N THR A 67 7.35 4.23 -19.50
CA THR A 67 8.66 3.56 -19.48
C THR A 67 8.63 2.22 -18.74
N TYR A 68 7.59 1.94 -17.96
CA TYR A 68 7.41 0.63 -17.36
C TYR A 68 7.02 -0.40 -18.42
N ARG A 69 7.54 -1.62 -18.28
CA ARG A 69 7.16 -2.76 -19.12
C ARG A 69 5.76 -3.32 -18.80
N TRP A 70 5.19 -2.97 -17.66
CA TRP A 70 3.91 -3.46 -17.20
C TRP A 70 2.79 -2.47 -17.55
N PRO A 71 1.62 -2.95 -17.99
CA PRO A 71 0.49 -2.09 -18.28
C PRO A 71 0.05 -1.26 -17.07
N LEU A 72 -0.31 0.00 -17.32
CA LEU A 72 -0.97 0.88 -16.36
C LEU A 72 -2.44 0.43 -16.17
N ARG A 73 -2.83 0.13 -14.94
CA ARG A 73 -4.21 -0.23 -14.58
C ARG A 73 -5.03 0.99 -14.15
N SER A 74 -4.46 1.84 -13.31
CA SER A 74 -5.15 3.03 -12.81
C SER A 74 -4.15 4.15 -12.54
N LEU A 75 -4.63 5.39 -12.60
CA LEU A 75 -3.84 6.58 -12.35
C LEU A 75 -4.67 7.59 -11.56
N ARG A 76 -4.09 8.09 -10.47
CA ARG A 76 -4.58 9.24 -9.72
C ARG A 76 -3.46 10.27 -9.64
N VAL A 77 -3.80 11.52 -9.92
CA VAL A 77 -2.87 12.65 -9.80
C VAL A 77 -3.58 13.72 -8.99
N LEU A 78 -2.97 14.14 -7.89
CA LEU A 78 -3.56 15.04 -6.90
C LEU A 78 -2.54 16.10 -6.51
N PRO A 79 -2.94 17.35 -6.21
CA PRO A 79 -2.10 18.26 -5.45
C PRO A 79 -1.62 17.56 -4.17
N THR A 80 -0.38 17.77 -3.76
CA THR A 80 0.17 17.12 -2.56
C THR A 80 -0.68 17.36 -1.31
N ASP A 81 -1.19 18.59 -1.11
CA ASP A 81 -2.09 18.90 0.02
C ASP A 81 -3.37 18.03 0.03
N ASP A 82 -3.94 17.72 -1.13
CA ASP A 82 -5.12 16.86 -1.23
C ASP A 82 -4.77 15.38 -1.00
N TYR A 83 -3.59 14.95 -1.46
CA TYR A 83 -3.07 13.62 -1.16
C TYR A 83 -2.84 13.43 0.34
N ASP A 84 -2.16 14.37 0.99
CA ASP A 84 -1.88 14.34 2.43
C ASP A 84 -3.20 14.30 3.21
N ARG A 85 -4.19 15.12 2.84
CA ARG A 85 -5.53 15.06 3.45
C ARG A 85 -6.22 13.72 3.28
N LEU A 86 -6.04 13.04 2.14
CA LEU A 86 -6.60 11.70 1.93
C LEU A 86 -5.86 10.66 2.77
N VAL A 87 -4.53 10.71 2.85
CA VAL A 87 -3.72 9.81 3.66
C VAL A 87 -4.00 9.99 5.14
N ASP A 88 -4.05 11.23 5.62
CA ASP A 88 -4.40 11.58 7.00
C ASP A 88 -5.85 11.18 7.35
N ALA A 89 -6.75 11.17 6.36
CA ALA A 89 -8.11 10.70 6.51
C ALA A 89 -8.26 9.17 6.45
N ILE A 90 -7.20 8.43 6.07
CA ILE A 90 -7.18 6.97 6.25
C ILE A 90 -7.09 6.71 7.75
N ASP A 91 -8.24 6.40 8.35
CA ASP A 91 -8.29 5.82 9.68
C ASP A 91 -7.51 4.50 9.63
N VAL A 92 -6.30 4.50 10.22
CA VAL A 92 -5.48 3.29 10.30
C VAL A 92 -6.33 2.26 11.01
N PRO A 93 -6.78 1.19 10.33
CA PRO A 93 -7.74 0.28 10.92
C PRO A 93 -7.14 -0.27 12.20
N PRO A 94 -7.93 -0.42 13.29
CA PRO A 94 -7.42 -0.86 14.57
C PRO A 94 -6.53 -2.10 14.39
N LEU A 95 -5.28 -1.97 14.81
CA LEU A 95 -4.28 -3.00 14.73
C LEU A 95 -4.13 -3.63 16.10
N VAL A 96 -4.04 -4.95 16.13
CA VAL A 96 -3.83 -5.71 17.36
C VAL A 96 -2.59 -6.57 17.23
N SER A 97 -1.86 -6.69 18.33
CA SER A 97 -0.75 -7.62 18.47
C SER A 97 -1.26 -9.06 18.42
N VAL A 98 -0.34 -10.01 18.22
CA VAL A 98 -0.63 -11.44 18.34
C VAL A 98 -1.25 -11.80 19.69
N GLN A 99 -0.87 -11.10 20.77
CA GLN A 99 -1.41 -11.40 22.09
C GLN A 99 -2.87 -10.93 22.21
N GLU A 100 -3.16 -9.69 21.80
CA GLU A 100 -4.53 -9.17 21.81
C GLU A 100 -5.44 -9.97 20.87
N ALA A 101 -4.94 -10.41 19.72
CA ALA A 101 -5.67 -11.32 18.83
C ALA A 101 -5.96 -12.68 19.50
N ALA A 102 -5.03 -13.20 20.30
CA ALA A 102 -5.20 -14.45 21.04
C ALA A 102 -6.30 -14.31 22.10
N ASP A 103 -6.28 -13.22 22.85
CA ASP A 103 -7.27 -12.90 23.87
C ASP A 103 -8.67 -12.75 23.25
N GLN A 104 -8.78 -12.07 22.10
CA GLN A 104 -10.05 -11.92 21.37
C GLN A 104 -10.58 -13.24 20.78
N LEU A 105 -9.70 -14.13 20.33
CA LEU A 105 -10.08 -15.42 19.73
C LEU A 105 -10.27 -16.53 20.75
N GLY A 106 -9.89 -16.31 22.01
CA GLY A 106 -9.89 -17.36 23.03
C GLY A 106 -8.93 -18.52 22.72
N ILE A 107 -7.85 -18.27 21.98
CA ILE A 107 -6.82 -19.28 21.63
C ILE A 107 -5.45 -18.88 22.15
N SER A 108 -4.48 -19.80 22.14
CA SER A 108 -3.11 -19.46 22.54
C SER A 108 -2.42 -18.55 21.54
N ARG A 109 -1.45 -17.75 22.00
CA ARG A 109 -0.55 -16.95 21.15
C ARG A 109 0.12 -17.79 20.05
N GLN A 110 0.56 -19.01 20.37
CA GLN A 110 1.13 -19.95 19.41
C GLN A 110 0.08 -20.43 18.38
N GLY A 111 -1.18 -20.57 18.79
CA GLY A 111 -2.30 -20.84 17.89
C GLY A 111 -2.53 -19.70 16.88
N VAL A 112 -2.42 -18.45 17.31
CA VAL A 112 -2.48 -17.27 16.42
C VAL A 112 -1.29 -17.26 15.46
N LEU A 113 -0.06 -17.45 15.95
CA LEU A 113 1.13 -17.52 15.10
C LEU A 113 1.03 -18.64 14.05
N LYS A 114 0.53 -19.82 14.46
CA LYS A 114 0.25 -20.91 13.53
C LYS A 114 -0.81 -20.52 12.49
N ALA A 115 -1.87 -19.84 12.90
CA ALA A 115 -2.91 -19.37 11.97
C ALA A 115 -2.38 -18.35 10.95
N ILE A 116 -1.44 -17.49 11.38
CA ILE A 116 -0.74 -16.55 10.50
C ILE A 116 0.15 -17.30 9.52
N THR A 117 1.01 -18.21 9.99
CA THR A 117 1.94 -18.95 9.13
C THR A 117 1.24 -19.90 8.16
N THR A 118 0.07 -20.42 8.51
CA THR A 118 -0.77 -21.24 7.61
C THR A 118 -1.71 -20.41 6.74
N GLY A 119 -1.68 -19.08 6.84
CA GLY A 119 -2.48 -18.17 5.99
C GLY A 119 -3.96 -18.05 6.37
N SER A 120 -4.38 -18.66 7.48
CA SER A 120 -5.78 -18.63 7.94
C SER A 120 -6.14 -17.39 8.79
N LEU A 121 -5.14 -16.56 9.10
CA LEU A 121 -5.31 -15.23 9.71
C LEU A 121 -4.35 -14.24 9.00
N PRO A 122 -4.87 -13.27 8.24
CA PRO A 122 -4.06 -12.25 7.58
C PRO A 122 -3.31 -11.39 8.61
N ALA A 123 -2.00 -11.21 8.43
CA ALA A 123 -1.17 -10.38 9.29
C ALA A 123 -0.05 -9.72 8.49
N ILE A 124 0.47 -8.61 9.02
CA ILE A 124 1.60 -7.87 8.47
C ILE A 124 2.76 -8.02 9.45
N ARG A 125 3.96 -8.30 8.94
CA ARG A 125 5.17 -8.32 9.76
C ARG A 125 5.80 -6.93 9.78
N VAL A 126 5.93 -6.35 10.96
CA VAL A 126 6.59 -5.07 11.21
C VAL A 126 7.81 -5.33 12.09
N GLY A 127 9.00 -5.32 11.49
CA GLY A 127 10.23 -5.74 12.14
C GLY A 127 10.17 -7.19 12.65
N SER A 128 10.34 -7.38 13.96
CA SER A 128 10.25 -8.69 14.61
C SER A 128 8.84 -9.10 15.04
N THR A 129 7.85 -8.21 14.88
CA THR A 129 6.50 -8.40 15.42
C THR A 129 5.48 -8.63 14.31
N TRP A 130 4.49 -9.48 14.58
CA TRP A 130 3.30 -9.65 13.75
C TRP A 130 2.18 -8.74 14.26
N ILE A 131 1.59 -7.99 13.32
CA ILE A 131 0.45 -7.12 13.55
C ILE A 131 -0.73 -7.66 12.76
N VAL A 132 -1.89 -7.73 13.39
CA VAL A 132 -3.12 -8.26 12.79
C VAL A 132 -4.15 -7.13 12.74
N ARG A 133 -4.88 -7.01 11.63
CA ARG A 133 -6.04 -6.09 11.60
C ARG A 133 -7.13 -6.65 12.53
N GLU A 134 -7.67 -5.83 13.42
CA GLU A 134 -8.73 -6.25 14.36
C GLU A 134 -9.96 -6.82 13.63
N SER A 135 -10.29 -6.26 12.46
CA SER A 135 -11.36 -6.77 11.59
C SER A 135 -11.14 -8.22 11.14
N ALA A 136 -9.90 -8.63 10.88
CA ALA A 136 -9.56 -9.99 10.50
C ALA A 136 -9.73 -10.97 11.68
N VAL A 137 -9.42 -10.50 12.89
CA VAL A 137 -9.64 -11.25 14.14
C VAL A 137 -11.13 -11.48 14.37
N ARG A 138 -11.95 -10.41 14.29
CA ARG A 138 -13.41 -10.50 14.42
C ARG A 138 -14.03 -11.42 13.37
N ALA A 139 -13.63 -11.27 12.11
CA ALA A 139 -14.13 -12.11 11.01
C ALA A 139 -13.80 -13.60 11.22
N ARG A 140 -12.64 -13.91 11.84
CA ARG A 140 -12.27 -15.28 12.19
C ARG A 140 -13.10 -15.83 13.35
N ALA A 141 -13.32 -15.02 14.39
CA ALA A 141 -14.14 -15.40 15.53
C ALA A 141 -15.56 -15.80 15.08
N GLN A 142 -16.15 -15.03 14.16
CA GLN A 142 -17.47 -15.31 13.58
C GLN A 142 -17.54 -16.60 12.75
N ARG A 143 -16.42 -17.04 12.15
CA ARG A 143 -16.36 -18.31 11.40
C ARG A 143 -16.15 -19.54 12.29
N SER A 144 -15.78 -19.32 13.55
CA SER A 144 -15.44 -20.37 14.51
C SER A 144 -16.50 -20.56 15.59
N ALA A 145 -17.52 -19.69 15.61
CA ALA A 145 -18.74 -19.80 16.41
C ALA A 145 -19.81 -20.61 15.66
#